data_AF-A0A7K2MF07-F1
#
_entry.id   AF-A0A7K2MF07-F1
#
_cell.length_a   1.000
_cell.length_b   1.000
_cell.length_c   1.000
_cell.angle_alpha   90.00
_cell.angle_beta   90.00
_cell.angle_gamma   90.00
#
_symmetry.space_group_name_H-M   'P 1'
#
loop_
_entity.id
_entity.type
_entity.pdbx_description
1 polymer ?
#
loop_
_entity_poly.entity_id
_entity_poly.type
_entity_poly.pdbx_seq_one_letter_code
_entity_poly.pdbx_strand_id
1 'polypeptide(L)'
;MRKADIRRLDRAILATQKKLDAVRRGEWWPLNGSERRAMARSLAAGGYKVARGRSAGREEQRMDATGNSAEIRLSAELTALHAERQRLITESARAKAAKKSSGWF
;
A
#
# COMPACT_ATOMS: atom_id res chain seq x y z
N MET A 1 4.88 9.50 24.89
CA MET A 1 5.45 8.94 23.63
C MET A 1 4.49 7.98 22.94
N ARG A 2 4.09 6.83 23.52
CA ARG A 2 3.22 5.82 22.84
C ARG A 2 1.98 6.31 22.09
N LYS A 3 1.26 7.34 22.57
CA LYS A 3 0.11 7.91 21.84
C LYS A 3 0.51 8.63 20.54
N ALA A 4 1.69 9.24 20.51
CA ALA A 4 2.21 9.92 19.32
C ALA A 4 2.59 8.90 18.23
N ASP A 5 3.16 7.76 18.63
CA ASP A 5 3.53 6.67 17.72
C ASP A 5 2.29 6.04 17.07
N ILE A 6 1.22 5.80 17.85
CA ILE A 6 -0.07 5.35 17.31
C ILE A 6 -0.63 6.35 16.30
N ARG A 7 -0.62 7.65 16.61
CA ARG A 7 -1.09 8.70 15.68
C ARG A 7 -0.23 8.81 14.42
N ARG A 8 1.05 8.46 14.49
CA ARG A 8 1.96 8.41 13.34
C ARG A 8 1.61 7.19 12.46
N LEU A 9 1.39 6.03 13.06
CA LEU A 9 0.94 4.83 12.36
C LEU A 9 -0.43 5.03 11.71
N ASP A 10 -1.40 5.62 12.42
CA ASP A 10 -2.73 5.92 11.87
C ASP A 10 -2.62 6.82 10.63
N ARG A 11 -1.75 7.83 10.66
CA ARG A 11 -1.48 8.69 9.48
C ARG A 11 -0.85 7.91 8.33
N ALA A 12 0.09 7.00 8.63
CA ALA A 12 0.72 6.15 7.62
C ALA A 12 -0.29 5.16 7.00
N ILE A 13 -1.17 4.58 7.80
CA ILE A 13 -2.27 3.70 7.35
C ILE A 13 -3.19 4.49 6.40
N LEU A 14 -3.65 5.67 6.81
CA LEU A 14 -4.51 6.51 5.96
C LEU A 14 -3.82 6.90 4.64
N ALA A 15 -2.53 7.24 4.67
CA ALA A 15 -1.79 7.55 3.47
C ALA A 15 -1.65 6.34 2.54
N THR A 16 -1.42 5.15 3.09
CA THR A 16 -1.28 3.90 2.33
C THR A 16 -2.62 3.45 1.75
N GLN A 17 -3.72 3.62 2.51
CA GLN A 17 -5.07 3.38 2.02
C GLN A 17 -5.41 4.28 0.84
N LYS A 18 -5.11 5.58 0.92
CA LYS A 18 -5.32 6.53 -0.19
C LYS A 18 -4.54 6.14 -1.45
N LYS A 19 -3.32 5.62 -1.28
CA LYS A 19 -2.51 5.10 -2.39
C LYS A 19 -3.15 3.85 -3.01
N LEU A 20 -3.63 2.93 -2.18
CA LEU A 20 -4.30 1.71 -2.66
C LEU A 20 -5.57 2.05 -3.44
N ASP A 21 -6.40 2.96 -2.90
CA ASP A 21 -7.62 3.40 -3.57
C ASP A 21 -7.31 4.13 -4.89
N ALA A 22 -6.20 4.88 -4.95
CA ALA A 22 -5.73 5.50 -6.17
C ALA A 22 -5.30 4.46 -7.22
N VAL A 23 -4.53 3.43 -6.84
CA VAL A 23 -4.18 2.34 -7.78
C VAL A 23 -5.43 1.65 -8.31
N ARG A 24 -6.41 1.36 -7.44
CA ARG A 24 -7.68 0.73 -7.82
C ARG A 24 -8.52 1.58 -8.77
N ARG A 25 -8.40 2.91 -8.69
CA ARG A 25 -9.01 3.85 -9.64
C ARG A 25 -8.22 3.98 -10.95
N GLY A 26 -7.12 3.25 -11.10
CA GLY A 26 -6.23 3.33 -12.27
C GLY A 26 -5.28 4.53 -12.23
N GLU A 27 -5.10 5.19 -11.08
CA GLU A 27 -4.16 6.31 -10.95
C GLU A 27 -2.72 5.79 -10.78
N TRP A 28 -1.77 6.44 -11.47
CA TRP A 28 -0.37 5.96 -11.54
C TRP A 28 0.60 6.67 -10.60
N TRP A 29 0.14 7.72 -9.92
CA TRP A 29 0.99 8.45 -8.98
C TRP A 29 1.52 7.60 -7.80
N PRO A 30 0.80 6.60 -7.23
CA PRO A 30 1.28 5.81 -6.08
C PRO A 30 2.21 4.65 -6.47
N LEU A 31 2.49 4.48 -7.76
CA LEU A 31 3.42 3.49 -8.28
C LEU A 31 4.87 3.85 -7.95
N ASN A 32 5.68 2.83 -7.62
CA ASN A 32 7.11 3.00 -7.40
C ASN A 32 7.87 3.19 -8.73
N GLY A 33 9.18 3.46 -8.66
CA GLY A 33 9.99 3.73 -9.85
C GLY A 33 10.06 2.55 -10.83
N SER A 34 10.08 1.31 -10.34
CA SER A 34 10.06 0.12 -11.19
C SER A 34 8.71 -0.10 -11.88
N GLU A 35 7.61 0.05 -11.12
CA GLU A 35 6.24 -0.08 -11.60
C GLU A 35 5.92 0.99 -12.66
N ARG A 36 6.33 2.25 -12.41
CA ARG A 36 6.20 3.34 -13.40
C ARG A 36 6.95 3.05 -14.69
N ARG A 37 8.18 2.52 -14.60
CA ARG A 37 8.95 2.15 -15.81
C ARG A 37 8.30 0.99 -16.56
N ALA A 38 7.76 0.00 -15.86
CA ALA A 38 7.02 -1.10 -16.50
C ALA A 38 5.79 -0.57 -17.24
N MET A 39 4.97 0.27 -16.57
CA MET A 39 3.81 0.93 -17.19
C MET A 39 4.18 1.77 -18.40
N ALA A 40 5.19 2.64 -18.29
CA ALA A 40 5.62 3.50 -19.39
C ALA A 40 6.13 2.70 -20.61
N ARG A 41 6.87 1.61 -20.38
CA ARG A 41 7.34 0.74 -21.45
C ARG A 41 6.20 0.03 -22.15
N SER A 42 5.24 -0.50 -21.40
CA SER A 42 4.07 -1.17 -21.96
C SER A 42 3.17 -0.20 -22.72
N LEU A 43 2.97 1.01 -22.21
CA LEU A 43 2.24 2.07 -22.93
C LEU A 43 2.94 2.43 -24.25
N ALA A 44 4.25 2.67 -24.23
CA ALA A 44 5.01 2.99 -25.44
C ALA A 44 5.00 1.85 -26.47
N ALA A 45 5.22 0.61 -26.02
CA ALA A 45 5.20 -0.57 -26.87
C ALA A 45 3.79 -0.86 -27.43
N GLY A 46 2.75 -0.63 -26.63
CA GLY A 46 1.35 -0.78 -27.03
C GLY A 46 0.98 0.25 -28.08
N GLY A 47 1.28 1.53 -27.84
CA GLY A 47 1.04 2.61 -28.80
C GLY A 47 1.74 2.38 -30.14
N TYR A 48 2.99 1.91 -30.11
CA TYR A 48 3.73 1.55 -31.33
C TYR A 48 3.08 0.40 -32.11
N LYS A 49 2.54 -0.61 -31.41
CA LYS A 49 1.82 -1.72 -32.05
C LYS A 49 0.51 -1.25 -32.68
N VAL A 50 -0.29 -0.48 -31.95
CA VAL A 50 -1.56 0.08 -32.44
C VAL A 50 -1.32 0.96 -33.66
N ALA A 51 -0.30 1.83 -33.62
CA ALA A 51 0.07 2.68 -34.75
C ALA A 51 0.46 1.88 -36.01
N ARG A 52 0.92 0.63 -35.85
CA ARG A 52 1.20 -0.30 -36.95
C ARG A 52 0.05 -1.26 -37.27
N GLY A 53 -1.16 -1.01 -36.75
CA GLY A 53 -2.32 -1.87 -36.96
C GLY A 53 -2.21 -3.25 -36.30
N ARG A 54 -1.31 -3.40 -35.31
CA ARG A 54 -1.13 -4.65 -34.56
C ARG A 54 -1.83 -4.58 -33.21
N SER A 55 -2.30 -5.74 -32.72
CA SER A 55 -2.89 -5.84 -31.39
C SER A 55 -1.88 -5.50 -30.29
N ALA A 56 -2.32 -4.67 -29.33
CA ALA A 56 -1.58 -4.33 -28.12
C ALA A 56 -1.95 -5.19 -26.90
N GLY A 57 -2.77 -6.24 -27.06
CA GLY A 57 -3.33 -6.98 -25.91
C GLY A 57 -2.29 -7.56 -24.93
N ARG A 58 -1.10 -7.95 -25.41
CA ARG A 58 0.00 -8.36 -24.51
C ARG A 58 0.52 -7.20 -23.64
N GLU A 59 0.58 -6.00 -24.18
CA GLU A 59 1.05 -4.83 -23.42
C GLU A 59 -0.01 -4.33 -22.44
N GLU A 60 -1.29 -4.44 -22.81
CA GLU A 60 -2.42 -4.18 -21.91
C GLU A 60 -2.41 -5.16 -20.73
N GLN A 61 -2.26 -6.46 -20.98
CA GLN A 61 -2.09 -7.46 -19.91
C GLN A 61 -0.89 -7.17 -18.98
N ARG A 62 0.19 -6.61 -19.52
CA ARG A 62 1.36 -6.21 -18.71
C ARG A 62 1.07 -4.97 -17.86
N MET A 63 0.26 -4.05 -18.36
CA MET A 63 -0.20 -2.90 -17.59
C MET A 63 -1.08 -3.36 -16.43
N ASP A 64 -2.03 -4.26 -16.70
CA ASP A 64 -2.90 -4.85 -15.67
C ASP A 64 -2.10 -5.62 -14.62
N ALA A 65 -1.14 -6.45 -15.05
CA ALA A 65 -0.26 -7.18 -14.15
C ALA A 65 0.58 -6.23 -13.27
N THR A 66 1.03 -5.11 -13.82
CA THR A 66 1.78 -4.09 -13.05
C THR A 66 0.87 -3.39 -12.04
N GLY A 67 -0.36 -3.06 -12.41
CA GLY A 67 -1.37 -2.51 -11.50
C GLY A 67 -1.66 -3.47 -10.35
N ASN A 68 -1.93 -4.74 -10.65
CA ASN A 68 -2.18 -5.77 -9.64
C ASN A 68 -0.97 -5.98 -8.71
N SER A 69 0.26 -5.97 -9.26
CA SER A 69 1.47 -6.03 -8.45
C SER A 69 1.57 -4.87 -7.46
N ALA A 70 1.19 -3.66 -7.87
CA ALA A 70 1.19 -2.49 -7.00
C ALA A 70 0.12 -2.59 -5.92
N GLU A 71 -1.07 -3.10 -6.24
CA GLU A 71 -2.13 -3.36 -5.26
C GLU A 71 -1.71 -4.37 -4.19
N ILE A 72 -1.08 -5.48 -4.60
CA ILE A 72 -0.58 -6.51 -3.68
C ILE A 72 0.46 -5.93 -2.73
N ARG A 73 1.43 -5.16 -3.27
CA ARG A 73 2.46 -4.50 -2.45
C ARG A 73 1.84 -3.54 -1.44
N LEU A 74 0.95 -2.64 -1.88
CA LEU A 74 0.31 -1.66 -0.99
C LEU A 74 -0.58 -2.33 0.06
N SER A 75 -1.26 -3.42 -0.30
CA SER A 75 -2.04 -4.21 0.65
C SER A 75 -1.15 -4.86 1.71
N ALA A 76 0.00 -5.42 1.31
CA ALA A 76 0.98 -5.98 2.24
C ALA A 76 1.56 -4.90 3.19
N GLU A 77 1.90 -3.72 2.66
CA GLU A 77 2.33 -2.57 3.47
C GLU A 77 1.25 -2.16 4.49
N LEU A 78 -0.01 -2.10 4.06
CA LEU A 78 -1.15 -1.77 4.93
C LEU A 78 -1.31 -2.81 6.06
N THR A 79 -1.26 -4.10 5.73
CA THR A 79 -1.36 -5.19 6.72
C THR A 79 -0.22 -5.12 7.74
N ALA A 80 1.01 -4.84 7.30
CA ALA A 80 2.15 -4.67 8.19
C ALA A 80 1.96 -3.50 9.17
N LEU A 81 1.46 -2.35 8.69
CA LEU A 81 1.17 -1.19 9.54
C LEU A 81 0.06 -1.47 10.56
N HIS A 82 -0.99 -2.20 10.16
CA HIS A 82 -2.06 -2.61 11.07
C HIS A 82 -1.56 -3.57 12.16
N ALA A 83 -0.68 -4.50 11.81
CA ALA A 83 -0.07 -5.43 12.77
C ALA A 83 0.75 -4.67 13.82
N GLU A 84 1.59 -3.72 13.40
CA GLU A 84 2.40 -2.90 14.31
C GLU A 84 1.52 -2.03 15.24
N ARG A 85 0.46 -1.44 14.69
CA ARG A 85 -0.52 -0.69 15.50
C ARG A 85 -1.14 -1.56 16.58
N GLN A 86 -1.54 -2.78 16.23
CA GLN A 86 -2.15 -3.71 17.18
C GLN A 86 -1.17 -4.12 18.28
N ARG A 87 0.10 -4.31 17.94
CA ARG A 87 1.16 -4.57 18.91
C ARG A 87 1.28 -3.44 19.93
N LEU A 88 1.37 -2.17 19.50
CA LEU A 88 1.44 -1.03 20.42
C LEU A 88 0.20 -0.90 21.33
N ILE A 89 -0.98 -1.20 20.80
CA ILE A 89 -2.22 -1.19 21.59
C ILE A 89 -2.18 -2.28 22.66
N THR A 90 -1.82 -3.50 22.31
CA THR A 90 -1.75 -4.63 23.26
C THR A 90 -0.68 -4.40 24.34
N GLU A 91 0.48 -3.85 23.99
CA GLU A 91 1.52 -3.45 24.96
C GLU A 91 1.02 -2.35 25.90
N SER A 92 0.25 -1.39 25.40
CA SER A 92 -0.36 -0.35 26.23
C SER A 92 -1.41 -0.91 27.20
N ALA A 93 -2.19 -1.91 26.76
CA ALA A 93 -3.19 -2.59 27.58
C ALA A 93 -2.52 -3.41 28.70
N ARG A 94 -1.45 -4.15 28.37
CA ARG A 94 -0.65 -4.90 29.36
C ARG A 94 -0.03 -3.98 30.42
N ALA A 95 0.55 -2.86 30.02
CA ALA A 95 1.12 -1.90 30.96
C ALA A 95 0.07 -1.28 31.90
N LYS A 96 -1.15 -1.03 31.40
CA LYS A 96 -2.27 -0.59 32.25
C LYS A 96 -2.73 -1.68 33.22
N ALA A 97 -2.81 -2.93 32.77
CA ALA A 97 -3.18 -4.06 33.62
C ALA A 97 -2.16 -4.25 34.76
N ALA A 98 -0.85 -4.19 34.46
CA ALA A 98 0.22 -4.28 35.45
C ALA A 98 0.16 -3.15 36.50
N LYS A 99 -0.16 -1.92 36.10
CA LYS A 99 -0.39 -0.80 37.03
C LYS A 99 -1.66 -1.00 37.89
N LYS A 100 -2.68 -1.65 37.35
CA LYS A 100 -3.93 -1.91 38.07
C LYS A 100 -3.76 -3.04 39.09
N SER A 101 -2.92 -4.03 38.81
CA SER A 101 -2.58 -5.10 39.77
C SER A 101 -1.67 -4.64 40.90
N SER A 102 -0.93 -3.52 40.75
CA SER A 102 -0.08 -2.96 41.82
C SER A 102 -0.76 -1.88 42.67
N GLY A 103 -2.02 -1.52 42.38
CA GLY A 103 -2.77 -0.47 43.07
C GLY A 103 -4.06 -0.95 43.73
N TRP A 104 -4.23 -2.27 43.88
CA TRP A 104 -5.37 -2.90 44.56
C TRP A 104 -4.93 -3.69 45.79
N PHE A 105 -3.90 -3.20 46.47
CA PHE A 105 -3.60 -3.48 47.87
C PHE A 105 -3.30 -2.16 48.56
#